data_AF-A0A8H2AX08-F1
#
_entry.id   AF-A0A8H2AX08-F1
#
_cell.length_a   1.000
_cell.length_b   1.000
_cell.length_c   1.000
_cell.angle_alpha   90.00
_cell.angle_beta   90.00
_cell.angle_gamma   90.00
#
_symmetry.space_group_name_H-M   'P 1'
#
loop_
_entity.id
_entity.type
_entity.pdbx_description
1 polymer ?
#
loop_
_entity_poly.entity_id
_entity_poly.type
_entity_poly.pdbx_seq_one_letter_code
_entity_poly.pdbx_strand_id
1 'polypeptide(L)'
;MDPLRNTDTKEQIEQERLKKMAAERQLAELELHEKLDQVVSTEYLEQILTAYLQQLKASIRTIPNSCYLELFACDSAKDIRDKLKEKIDSTLTELGNMEFELPEDEEILNEIEQSEDDNITGESNTNSDSTEETTDE
;
A
#
# COMPACT_ATOMS: atom_id res chain seq x y z
N MET A 1 -55.09 -31.36 11.98
CA MET A 1 -53.91 -31.52 12.87
C MET A 1 -52.81 -32.06 11.99
N ASP A 2 -52.14 -31.14 11.31
CA ASP A 2 -51.48 -31.35 10.03
C ASP A 2 -50.06 -31.92 10.17
N PRO A 3 -49.71 -33.00 9.45
CA PRO A 3 -48.38 -33.60 9.45
C PRO A 3 -47.33 -32.84 8.62
N LEU A 4 -47.67 -31.70 8.00
CA LEU A 4 -46.82 -31.02 6.99
C LEU A 4 -45.66 -30.18 7.54
N ARG A 5 -45.51 -30.04 8.88
CA ARG A 5 -44.45 -29.19 9.47
C ARG A 5 -43.10 -29.87 9.69
N ASN A 6 -43.01 -31.19 9.53
CA ASN A 6 -41.81 -31.99 9.88
C ASN A 6 -40.95 -32.41 8.68
N THR A 7 -41.42 -32.21 7.44
CA THR A 7 -40.64 -32.48 6.22
C THR A 7 -39.70 -31.31 5.92
N ASP A 8 -40.17 -30.09 6.09
CA ASP A 8 -39.43 -28.86 5.80
C ASP A 8 -38.20 -28.70 6.72
N THR A 9 -38.31 -29.04 8.01
CA THR A 9 -37.18 -28.96 8.94
C THR A 9 -36.10 -30.02 8.70
N LYS A 10 -36.47 -31.24 8.31
CA LYS A 10 -35.49 -32.28 7.92
C LYS A 10 -34.79 -31.94 6.62
N GLU A 11 -35.52 -31.41 5.65
CA GLU A 11 -34.97 -31.00 4.36
C GLU A 11 -34.03 -29.80 4.48
N GLN A 12 -34.37 -28.83 5.34
CA GLN A 12 -33.48 -27.72 5.69
C GLN A 12 -32.19 -28.17 6.40
N ILE A 13 -32.28 -29.13 7.33
CA ILE A 13 -31.10 -29.71 8.00
C ILE A 13 -30.19 -30.42 7.00
N GLU A 14 -30.75 -31.15 6.04
CA GLU A 14 -29.97 -31.83 5.00
C GLU A 14 -29.31 -30.83 4.05
N GLN A 15 -29.99 -29.74 3.69
CA GLN A 15 -29.40 -28.66 2.88
C GLN A 15 -28.26 -27.94 3.61
N GLU A 16 -28.42 -27.62 4.89
CA GLU A 16 -27.36 -27.06 5.74
C GLU A 16 -26.16 -28.01 5.83
N ARG A 17 -26.41 -29.31 6.01
CA ARG A 17 -25.36 -30.34 6.04
C ARG A 17 -24.63 -30.45 4.70
N LEU A 18 -25.35 -30.41 3.59
CA LEU A 18 -24.78 -30.40 2.24
C LEU A 18 -23.93 -29.15 2.00
N LYS A 19 -24.38 -27.97 2.44
CA LYS A 19 -23.59 -26.73 2.38
C LYS A 19 -22.31 -26.84 3.20
N LYS A 20 -22.40 -27.39 4.42
CA LYS A 20 -21.21 -27.62 5.26
C LYS A 20 -20.22 -28.58 4.60
N MET A 21 -20.68 -29.69 4.04
CA MET A 21 -19.83 -30.65 3.33
C MET A 21 -19.21 -30.05 2.06
N ALA A 22 -19.95 -29.18 1.35
CA ALA A 22 -19.44 -28.46 0.20
C ALA A 22 -18.34 -27.46 0.60
N ALA A 23 -18.54 -26.72 1.70
CA ALA A 23 -17.54 -25.80 2.24
C ALA A 23 -16.28 -26.54 2.72
N GLU A 24 -16.43 -27.68 3.42
CA GLU A 24 -15.30 -28.53 3.84
C GLU A 24 -14.51 -29.06 2.64
N ARG A 25 -15.20 -29.43 1.54
CA ARG A 25 -14.55 -29.85 0.30
C ARG A 25 -13.76 -28.72 -0.35
N GLN A 26 -14.34 -27.53 -0.42
CA GLN A 26 -13.68 -26.34 -0.97
C GLN A 26 -12.46 -25.95 -0.13
N LEU A 27 -12.55 -26.06 1.19
CA LEU A 27 -11.41 -25.84 2.09
C LEU A 27 -10.28 -26.83 1.81
N ALA A 28 -10.59 -28.12 1.69
CA ALA A 28 -9.60 -29.14 1.38
C ALA A 28 -8.96 -28.96 -0.01
N GLU A 29 -9.72 -28.44 -0.97
CA GLU A 29 -9.21 -28.10 -2.31
C GLU A 29 -8.26 -26.88 -2.25
N LEU A 30 -8.61 -25.83 -1.50
CA LEU A 30 -7.74 -24.68 -1.26
C LEU A 30 -6.44 -25.09 -0.54
N GLU A 31 -6.51 -25.91 0.51
CA GLU A 31 -5.31 -26.42 1.22
C GLU A 31 -4.42 -27.28 0.30
N LEU A 32 -5.02 -28.02 -0.64
CA LEU A 32 -4.26 -28.79 -1.63
C LEU A 32 -3.56 -27.86 -2.62
N HIS A 33 -4.24 -26.81 -3.08
CA HIS A 33 -3.68 -25.83 -4.00
C HIS A 33 -2.59 -24.96 -3.35
N GLU A 34 -2.72 -24.65 -2.07
CA GLU A 34 -1.68 -23.98 -1.28
C GLU A 34 -0.40 -24.84 -1.23
N LYS A 35 -0.53 -26.15 -0.95
CA LYS A 35 0.61 -27.10 -0.98
C LYS A 35 1.24 -27.31 -2.35
N LEU A 36 0.51 -26.97 -3.42
CA LEU A 36 0.98 -27.05 -4.79
C LEU A 36 1.55 -25.72 -5.30
N ASP A 37 1.69 -24.70 -4.43
CA ASP A 37 2.10 -23.33 -4.77
C ASP A 37 1.21 -22.66 -5.83
N GLN A 38 -0.06 -23.07 -5.93
CA GLN A 38 -1.01 -22.54 -6.90
C GLN A 38 -1.90 -21.43 -6.34
N VAL A 39 -2.01 -21.35 -5.01
CA VAL A 39 -2.81 -20.34 -4.30
C VAL A 39 -1.95 -19.75 -3.19
N VAL A 40 -1.91 -18.42 -3.12
CA VAL A 40 -1.23 -17.65 -2.08
C VAL A 40 -2.28 -16.88 -1.28
N SER A 41 -2.07 -16.76 0.03
CA SER A 41 -2.94 -15.93 0.88
C SER A 41 -2.94 -14.48 0.40
N THR A 42 -4.13 -13.91 0.22
CA THR A 42 -4.29 -12.51 -0.18
C THR A 42 -3.76 -11.55 0.89
N GLU A 43 -3.90 -11.91 2.17
CA GLU A 43 -3.40 -11.14 3.31
C GLU A 43 -1.87 -11.11 3.31
N TYR A 44 -1.24 -12.25 3.03
CA TYR A 44 0.20 -12.32 2.88
C TYR A 44 0.69 -11.47 1.69
N LEU A 45 0.03 -11.58 0.54
CA LEU A 45 0.36 -10.78 -0.64
C LEU A 45 0.24 -9.27 -0.37
N GLU A 46 -0.79 -8.87 0.37
CA GLU A 46 -1.00 -7.48 0.78
C GLU A 46 0.15 -6.97 1.65
N GLN A 47 0.57 -7.74 2.66
CA GLN A 47 1.71 -7.39 3.52
C GLN A 47 3.01 -7.21 2.72
N ILE A 48 3.33 -8.16 1.84
CA ILE A 48 4.50 -8.08 0.95
C ILE A 48 4.45 -6.81 0.09
N LEU A 49 3.31 -6.59 -0.57
CA LEU A 49 3.17 -5.50 -1.52
C LEU A 49 3.22 -4.15 -0.81
N THR A 50 2.61 -4.04 0.37
CA THR A 50 2.67 -2.84 1.22
C THR A 50 4.11 -2.53 1.61
N ALA A 51 4.86 -3.51 2.12
CA ALA A 51 6.26 -3.32 2.49
C ALA A 51 7.12 -2.89 1.29
N TYR A 52 6.94 -3.53 0.13
CA TYR A 52 7.64 -3.16 -1.10
C TYR A 52 7.32 -1.72 -1.54
N LEU A 53 6.05 -1.33 -1.52
CA LEU A 53 5.63 0.02 -1.90
C LEU A 53 6.12 1.08 -0.92
N GLN A 54 6.22 0.75 0.37
CA GLN A 54 6.81 1.63 1.37
C GLN A 54 8.32 1.83 1.13
N GLN A 55 9.05 0.77 0.81
CA GLN A 55 10.47 0.88 0.43
C GLN A 55 10.65 1.74 -0.82
N LEU A 56 9.80 1.55 -1.83
CA LEU A 56 9.76 2.39 -3.03
C LEU A 56 9.51 3.86 -2.68
N LYS A 57 8.51 4.13 -1.84
CA LYS A 57 8.18 5.48 -1.37
C LYS A 57 9.36 6.14 -0.64
N ALA A 58 10.01 5.42 0.27
CA ALA A 58 11.17 5.90 1.02
C ALA A 58 12.37 6.17 0.09
N SER A 59 12.62 5.29 -0.87
CA SER A 59 13.69 5.46 -1.85
C SER A 59 13.46 6.67 -2.75
N ILE A 60 12.22 6.93 -3.19
CA ILE A 60 11.92 8.13 -3.98
C ILE A 60 12.08 9.40 -3.14
N ARG A 61 11.64 9.37 -1.88
CA ARG A 61 11.71 10.53 -0.98
C ARG A 61 13.15 10.94 -0.61
N THR A 62 14.10 10.01 -0.71
CA THR A 62 15.53 10.28 -0.46
C THR A 62 16.26 10.86 -1.67
N ILE A 63 15.68 10.81 -2.88
CA ILE A 63 16.29 11.34 -4.11
C ILE A 63 16.67 12.82 -3.97
N PRO A 64 15.78 13.75 -3.54
CA PRO A 64 16.13 15.17 -3.42
C PRO A 64 17.29 15.41 -2.47
N ASN A 65 17.35 14.66 -1.35
CA ASN A 65 18.46 14.76 -0.41
C ASN A 65 19.78 14.32 -1.04
N SER A 66 19.75 13.30 -1.90
CA SER A 66 20.95 12.79 -2.57
C SER A 66 21.51 13.74 -3.64
N CYS A 67 20.64 14.47 -4.35
CA CYS A 67 21.04 15.28 -5.51
C CYS A 67 20.97 16.80 -5.26
N TYR A 68 20.59 17.27 -4.06
CA TYR A 68 20.42 18.69 -3.77
C TYR A 68 21.62 19.56 -4.19
N LEU A 69 22.84 19.12 -3.93
CA LEU A 69 24.06 19.85 -4.29
C LEU A 69 24.28 19.90 -5.82
N GLU A 70 23.98 18.82 -6.52
CA GLU A 70 24.09 18.75 -7.99
C GLU A 70 23.03 19.63 -8.66
N LEU A 71 21.80 19.63 -8.12
CA LEU A 71 20.72 20.49 -8.58
C LEU A 71 21.02 21.98 -8.32
N PHE A 72 21.65 22.29 -7.20
CA PHE A 72 22.07 23.66 -6.88
C PHE A 72 23.16 24.19 -7.81
N ALA A 73 24.02 23.32 -8.33
CA ALA A 73 25.09 23.68 -9.26
C ALA A 73 24.61 23.86 -10.71
N CYS A 74 23.34 23.62 -11.01
CA CYS A 74 22.79 23.75 -12.37
C CYS A 74 22.34 25.19 -12.66
N ASP A 75 22.79 25.73 -13.79
CA ASP A 75 22.51 27.13 -14.21
C ASP A 75 21.16 27.29 -14.94
N SER A 76 20.56 26.19 -15.40
CA SER A 76 19.35 26.19 -16.24
C SER A 76 18.27 25.27 -15.68
N ALA A 77 17.03 25.75 -15.69
CA ALA A 77 15.86 24.95 -15.31
C ALA A 77 15.67 23.70 -16.20
N LYS A 78 16.24 23.69 -17.42
CA LYS A 78 16.25 22.49 -18.25
C LYS A 78 17.18 21.42 -17.69
N ASP A 79 18.38 21.82 -17.30
CA ASP A 79 19.42 20.92 -16.80
C ASP A 79 19.01 20.33 -15.44
N ILE A 80 18.35 21.13 -14.59
CA ILE A 80 17.73 20.65 -13.33
C ILE A 80 16.73 19.53 -13.60
N ARG A 81 15.84 19.69 -14.59
CA ARG A 81 14.84 18.65 -14.91
C ARG A 81 15.48 17.39 -15.48
N ASP A 82 16.43 17.55 -16.40
CA ASP A 82 17.09 16.42 -17.04
C ASP A 82 17.91 15.63 -16.00
N LYS A 83 18.59 16.32 -15.06
CA LYS A 83 19.35 15.70 -13.97
C LYS A 83 18.46 15.01 -12.94
N LEU A 84 17.35 15.64 -12.57
CA LEU A 84 16.38 15.04 -11.65
C LEU A 84 15.76 13.77 -12.26
N LYS A 85 15.43 13.82 -13.55
CA LYS A 85 14.91 12.65 -14.28
C LYS A 85 15.94 11.53 -14.32
N GLU A 86 17.19 11.83 -14.69
CA GLU A 86 18.29 10.85 -14.68
C GLU A 86 18.44 10.18 -13.31
N LYS A 87 18.37 10.97 -12.23
CA LYS A 87 18.51 10.44 -10.88
C LYS A 87 17.33 9.57 -10.47
N ILE A 88 16.10 9.97 -10.81
CA ILE A 88 14.90 9.15 -10.57
C ILE A 88 14.98 7.83 -11.35
N ASP A 89 15.32 7.89 -12.64
CA ASP A 89 15.42 6.70 -13.48
C ASP A 89 16.52 5.74 -12.96
N SER A 90 17.66 6.27 -12.50
CA SER A 90 18.73 5.48 -11.89
C SER A 90 18.27 4.80 -10.60
N THR A 91 17.65 5.54 -9.69
CA THR A 91 17.17 5.01 -8.40
C THR A 91 16.07 3.96 -8.60
N LEU A 92 15.15 4.18 -9.53
CA LEU A 92 14.11 3.19 -9.86
C LEU A 92 14.70 1.92 -10.50
N THR A 93 15.73 2.07 -11.34
CA THR A 93 16.41 0.92 -11.94
C THR A 93 17.20 0.13 -10.90
N GLU A 94 17.89 0.82 -9.98
CA GLU A 94 18.60 0.18 -8.86
C GLU A 94 17.62 -0.58 -7.96
N LEU A 95 16.50 0.05 -7.59
CA LEU A 95 15.48 -0.60 -6.77
C LEU A 95 14.85 -1.80 -7.47
N GLY A 96 14.59 -1.71 -8.79
CA GLY A 96 14.06 -2.83 -9.57
C GLY A 96 15.04 -3.99 -9.78
N ASN A 97 16.35 -3.74 -9.62
CA ASN A 97 17.38 -4.78 -9.64
C ASN A 97 17.70 -5.35 -8.25
N MET A 98 17.18 -4.74 -7.19
CA MET A 98 17.34 -5.23 -5.82
C MET A 98 16.39 -6.40 -5.60
N GLU A 99 16.90 -7.50 -5.07
CA GLU A 99 16.05 -8.61 -4.62
C GLU A 99 15.30 -8.14 -3.38
N PHE A 100 13.98 -8.12 -3.46
CA PHE A 100 13.15 -7.70 -2.33
C PHE A 100 13.10 -8.84 -1.31
N GLU A 101 13.63 -8.56 -0.12
CA GLU A 101 13.54 -9.43 1.04
C GLU A 101 12.53 -8.83 2.02
N LEU A 102 11.58 -9.63 2.51
CA LEU A 102 10.73 -9.17 3.60
C LEU A 102 11.59 -8.94 4.84
N PRO A 103 11.38 -7.83 5.56
CA PRO A 103 11.92 -7.70 6.91
C PRO A 103 11.47 -8.91 7.74
N GLU A 104 12.42 -9.60 8.38
CA GLU A 104 12.13 -10.79 9.21
C GLU A 104 11.32 -10.44 10.48
N ASP A 105 11.31 -9.16 10.87
CA ASP A 105 10.65 -8.67 12.08
C ASP A 105 9.27 -8.07 11.78
N GLU A 106 8.21 -8.76 12.22
CA GLU A 106 6.82 -8.27 12.15
C GLU A 106 6.59 -6.93 12.90
N GLU A 107 7.45 -6.59 13.88
CA GLU A 107 7.40 -5.29 14.58
C GLU A 107 7.76 -4.12 13.65
N ILE A 108 8.70 -4.32 12.72
CA ILE A 108 9.10 -3.28 11.75
C ILE A 108 7.95 -3.00 10.79
N LEU A 109 7.18 -4.03 10.41
CA LEU A 109 6.02 -3.88 9.53
C LEU A 109 4.95 -2.96 10.13
N ASN A 110 4.69 -3.11 11.44
CA ASN A 110 3.73 -2.31 12.19
C ASN A 110 4.20 -0.86 12.46
N GLU A 111 5.51 -0.63 12.66
CA GLU A 111 6.05 0.72 12.79
C GLU A 111 5.98 1.51 11.48
N ILE A 112 6.14 0.84 10.32
CA ILE A 112 6.06 1.53 9.02
C ILE A 112 4.63 2.04 8.76
N GLU A 113 3.59 1.28 9.11
CA GLU A 113 2.18 1.74 9.02
C GLU A 113 1.87 2.95 9.90
N GLN A 114 2.50 3.06 11.08
CA GLN A 114 2.20 4.14 12.04
C GLN A 114 2.89 5.48 11.71
N SER A 115 3.92 5.47 10.87
CA SER A 115 4.69 6.67 10.53
C SER A 115 3.97 7.67 9.59
N GLU A 116 2.76 7.34 9.11
CA GLU A 116 1.99 8.17 8.17
C GLU A 116 1.28 9.38 8.83
N ASP A 117 1.08 9.40 10.16
CA ASP A 117 0.23 10.44 10.81
C ASP A 117 0.97 11.66 11.39
N ASP A 118 2.28 11.58 11.66
CA ASP A 118 2.96 12.59 12.50
C ASP A 118 3.71 13.72 11.76
N ASN A 119 3.42 14.00 10.48
CA ASN A 119 4.07 15.13 9.78
C ASN A 119 3.15 16.03 8.95
N ILE A 120 1.84 16.03 9.21
CA ILE A 120 0.92 17.08 8.73
C ILE A 120 0.26 17.75 9.93
N THR A 121 1.05 18.39 10.79
CA THR A 121 0.53 19.45 11.66
C THR A 121 1.64 20.44 11.97
N GLY A 122 1.49 21.66 11.45
CA GLY A 122 2.09 22.85 12.05
C GLY A 122 3.16 23.58 11.23
N GLU A 123 2.74 24.36 10.23
CA GLU A 123 3.02 25.80 10.30
C GLU A 123 1.99 26.61 9.51
N SER A 124 1.19 27.34 10.28
CA SER A 124 0.19 28.28 9.84
C SER A 124 0.87 29.52 9.25
N ASN A 125 0.61 29.83 7.97
CA ASN A 125 0.77 31.19 7.47
C ASN A 125 -0.58 31.71 6.99
N THR A 126 -1.34 32.22 7.95
CA THR A 126 -2.46 33.14 7.73
C THR A 126 -1.90 34.48 7.27
N ASN A 127 -1.87 34.73 5.96
CA ASN A 127 -1.86 36.10 5.44
C ASN A 127 -3.17 36.34 4.70
N SER A 128 -4.21 36.61 5.48
CA SER A 128 -5.32 37.45 5.06
C SER A 128 -4.95 38.89 5.44
N ASP A 129 -4.54 39.70 4.48
CA ASP A 129 -4.67 41.14 4.59
C ASP A 129 -5.39 41.64 3.34
N SER A 130 -6.69 41.87 3.51
CA SER A 130 -7.44 42.80 2.69
C SER A 130 -7.42 44.13 3.44
N THR A 131 -6.79 45.16 2.87
CA THR A 131 -7.09 46.55 3.19
C THR A 131 -7.31 47.33 1.90
N GLU A 132 -8.52 47.86 1.76
CA GLU A 132 -8.96 48.75 0.70
C GLU A 132 -8.52 50.21 0.96
N GLU A 133 -8.58 51.00 -0.13
CA GLU A 133 -8.76 52.46 -0.23
C GLU A 133 -7.55 53.44 -0.31
N THR A 134 -7.33 53.89 -1.57
CA THR A 134 -7.20 55.28 -2.10
C THR A 134 -6.10 56.23 -1.62
N THR A 135 -5.36 56.83 -2.58
CA THR A 135 -5.28 58.29 -2.79
C THR A 135 -4.63 58.65 -4.14
N ASP A 136 -5.13 59.72 -4.75
CA ASP A 136 -4.74 60.35 -6.03
C ASP A 136 -3.31 60.91 -6.05
N GLU A 137 -2.67 60.87 -7.23
CA GLU A 137 -1.96 62.01 -7.88
C GLU A 137 -1.68 61.72 -9.38
#